data_AF-A0AAU7ZKJ2-F1
#
_entry.id   AF-A0AAU7ZKJ2-F1
#
_cell.length_a   1.000
_cell.length_b   1.000
_cell.length_c   1.000
_cell.angle_alpha   90.00
_cell.angle_beta   90.00
_cell.angle_gamma   90.00
#
_symmetry.space_group_name_H-M   'P 1'
#
loop_
_entity.id
_entity.type
_entity.pdbx_description
1 polymer ?
#
loop_
_entity_poly.entity_id
_entity_poly.type
_entity_poly.pdbx_seq_one_letter_code
_entity_poly.pdbx_strand_id
1 'polypeptide(L)' 'MWLKPEAVAQIGFLEWTGADHLRHTKFVALRDDKEAKKVVRET' A
#
# COMPACT_ATOMS: atom_id res chain seq x y z
N MET A 1 -17.45 -1.72 -8.43
CA MET A 1 -17.79 -2.52 -7.24
C MET A 1 -16.85 -2.11 -6.12
N TRP A 2 -17.38 -1.75 -4.95
CA TRP A 2 -16.58 -1.35 -3.80
C TRP A 2 -16.36 -2.54 -2.86
N LEU A 3 -15.20 -2.57 -2.19
CA LEU A 3 -14.85 -3.58 -1.20
C LEU A 3 -14.55 -2.89 0.13
N LYS A 4 -14.69 -3.63 1.23
CA LYS A 4 -14.26 -3.18 2.55
C LYS A 4 -12.73 -3.11 2.59
N PRO A 5 -12.12 -2.08 3.20
CA PRO A 5 -10.65 -1.90 3.24
C PRO A 5 -10.02 -2.79 4.33
N GLU A 6 -9.98 -4.09 4.09
CA GLU A 6 -9.51 -5.09 5.06
C GLU A 6 -8.20 -5.75 4.64
N ALA A 7 -7.98 -5.94 3.35
CA ALA A 7 -6.77 -6.57 2.83
C ALA A 7 -5.59 -5.59 2.76
N VAL A 8 -4.40 -6.06 3.16
CA VAL A 8 -3.15 -5.30 3.06
C VAL A 8 -2.26 -5.92 2.00
N ALA A 9 -1.63 -5.08 1.19
CA ALA A 9 -0.66 -5.49 0.18
C ALA A 9 0.67 -4.78 0.39
N GLN A 10 1.75 -5.49 0.15
CA GLN A 10 3.08 -4.91 0.01
C GLN A 10 3.29 -4.47 -1.44
N ILE A 11 3.66 -3.21 -1.61
CA ILE A 11 3.89 -2.57 -2.91
C ILE A 11 5.35 -2.13 -2.96
N GLY A 12 6.08 -2.57 -3.99
CA GLY A 12 7.37 -2.00 -4.34
C GLY A 12 7.15 -0.75 -5.19
N PHE A 13 7.85 0.34 -4.88
CA PHE A 13 7.74 1.60 -5.62
C PHE A 13 9.07 2.35 -5.59
N LEU A 14 9.25 3.31 -6.51
CA LEU A 14 10.50 4.08 -6.61
C LEU A 14 10.48 5.30 -5.69
N GLU A 15 9.41 6.08 -5.71
CA GLU A 15 9.29 7.32 -4.94
C GLU A 15 7.83 7.67 -4.64
N TRP A 16 7.65 8.49 -3.62
CA TRP A 16 6.43 9.27 -3.41
C TRP A 16 6.47 10.53 -4.29
N THR A 17 5.39 10.81 -5.00
CA THR A 17 5.24 12.07 -5.73
C THR A 17 4.85 13.20 -4.79
N GLY A 18 5.01 14.45 -5.22
CA GLY A 18 4.53 15.63 -4.50
C GLY A 18 2.99 15.73 -4.35
N ALA A 19 2.24 14.82 -5.00
CA ALA A 19 0.79 14.71 -4.88
C ALA A 19 0.38 13.50 -4.01
N ASP A 20 1.27 12.95 -3.19
CA ASP A 20 1.03 11.81 -2.29
C ASP A 20 0.63 10.50 -3.00
N HIS A 21 1.19 10.26 -4.19
CA HIS A 21 1.03 9.00 -4.91
C HIS A 21 2.36 8.23 -4.98
N LEU A 22 2.27 6.91 -5.14
CA LEU A 22 3.43 6.06 -5.39
C LEU A 22 3.75 6.02 -6.90
N ARG A 23 5.02 6.19 -7.27
CA ARG A 23 5.49 6.12 -8.67
C ARG A 23 6.17 4.77 -8.97
N HIS A 24 5.93 4.25 -10.18
CA HIS A 24 6.45 2.96 -10.66
C HIS A 24 6.11 1.79 -9.72
N THR A 25 4.83 1.66 -9.36
CA THR A 25 4.36 0.64 -8.43
C THR A 25 4.35 -0.77 -9.03
N LYS A 26 4.73 -1.74 -8.21
CA LYS A 26 4.62 -3.17 -8.48
C LYS A 26 4.03 -3.88 -7.27
N PHE A 27 3.05 -4.74 -7.51
CA PHE A 27 2.54 -5.65 -6.48
C PHE A 27 3.60 -6.68 -6.10
N VAL A 28 3.83 -6.86 -4.80
CA VAL A 28 4.79 -7.83 -4.27
C VAL A 28 4.05 -9.03 -3.68
N ALA A 29 3.22 -8.80 -2.67
CA ALA A 29 2.48 -9.85 -1.98
C ALA A 29 1.29 -9.28 -1.18
N LEU A 30 0.33 -10.13 -0.84
CA LEU A 30 -0.62 -9.85 0.24
C LEU A 30 0.05 -10.04 1.61
N ARG A 31 -0.39 -9.27 2.60
CA ARG A 31 0.15 -9.25 3.96
C ARG A 31 -0.95 -9.49 4.97
N ASP A 32 -1.43 -10.73 5.03
CA ASP A 32 -2.43 -11.16 6.02
C ASP A 32 -1.91 -11.08 7.46
N ASP A 33 -0.58 -10.96 7.65
CA ASP A 33 0.05 -10.72 8.94
C ASP A 33 -0.04 -9.27 9.43
N LYS A 34 -0.59 -8.35 8.62
CA LYS A 34 -0.68 -6.91 8.93
C LYS A 34 -2.13 -6.45 9.05
N GLU A 35 -2.38 -5.60 10.05
CA GLU A 35 -3.69 -4.96 10.24
C GLU A 35 -3.82 -3.71 9.36
N ALA A 36 -4.88 -3.63 8.56
CA ALA A 36 -5.13 -2.51 7.63
C ALA A 36 -5.12 -1.13 8.32
N LYS A 37 -5.61 -1.04 9.56
CA LYS A 37 -5.66 0.21 10.33
C LYS A 37 -4.28 0.73 10.77
N LYS A 38 -3.25 -0.12 10.73
CA LYS A 38 -1.88 0.25 11.12
C LYS A 38 -1.01 0.67 9.93
N VAL A 39 -1.51 0.53 8.70
CA VAL A 39 -0.79 0.94 7.51
C VAL A 39 -0.74 2.47 7.45
N VAL A 40 0.48 3.01 7.52
CA VAL A 40 0.78 4.44 7.42
C VAL A 40 1.87 4.65 6.39
N ARG A 41 2.03 5.88 5.92
CA ARG A 41 3.16 6.25 5.06
C ARG A 41 4.45 6.07 5.85
N GLU A 42 5.35 5.24 5.33
CA GLU A 42 6.69 5.06 5.86
C GLU A 42 7.53 6.32 5.58
N THR A 43 8.36 6.71 6.56
CA THR A 43 9.18 7.94 6.52
C THR A 43 10.56 7.65 5.97
#